data_AF-A0A1M5RZ32-F1
#
_entry.id   AF-A0A1M5RZ32-F1
#
_cell.length_a   1.000
_cell.length_b   1.000
_cell.length_c   1.000
_cell.angle_alpha   90.00
_cell.angle_beta   90.00
_cell.angle_gamma   90.00
#
_symmetry.space_group_name_H-M   'P 1'
#
loop_
_entity.id
_entity.type
_entity.pdbx_description
1 polymer ?
#
loop_
_entity_poly.entity_id
_entity_poly.type
_entity_poly.pdbx_seq_one_letter_code
_entity_poly.pdbx_strand_id
1 'polypeptide(L)'
;MAEYEPGVCNIGAGEQRRRYALGAVSFAATLGLLFAIYAANLPKTLALATFLPLFGAAEGYYQGRYQFCAGYALLGVYNVADEGGDRTPVTDPDARRADRRRALRIHAYAGGTALLGASLVHGVGLLIL
;
A
#
# COMPACT_ATOMS: atom_id res chain seq x y z
N MET A 1 -23.38 -2.04 -3.78
CA MET A 1 -22.67 -2.68 -2.66
C MET A 1 -21.52 -3.45 -3.25
N ALA A 2 -20.33 -3.39 -2.65
CA ALA A 2 -19.24 -4.26 -3.06
C ALA A 2 -19.60 -5.70 -2.69
N GLU A 3 -19.40 -6.65 -3.61
CA GLU A 3 -19.53 -8.08 -3.32
C GLU A 3 -18.13 -8.68 -3.26
N TYR A 4 -17.95 -9.71 -2.42
CA TYR A 4 -16.69 -10.43 -2.38
C TYR A 4 -16.51 -11.21 -3.69
N GLU A 5 -15.38 -11.00 -4.35
CA GLU A 5 -15.00 -11.73 -5.55
C GLU A 5 -13.54 -12.19 -5.41
N PRO A 6 -13.27 -13.51 -5.39
CA PRO A 6 -11.93 -14.03 -5.16
C PRO A 6 -10.88 -13.48 -6.12
N GLY A 7 -9.81 -12.91 -5.56
CA GLY A 7 -8.71 -12.32 -6.32
C GLY A 7 -9.05 -10.99 -7.01
N VAL A 8 -10.27 -10.47 -6.85
CA VAL A 8 -10.74 -9.23 -7.47
C VAL A 8 -11.04 -8.19 -6.40
N CYS A 9 -11.96 -8.47 -5.49
CA CYS A 9 -12.45 -7.54 -4.46
C CYS A 9 -12.65 -8.26 -3.11
N ASN A 10 -12.13 -7.71 -2.00
CA ASN A 10 -12.35 -8.26 -0.65
C ASN A 10 -12.61 -7.20 0.44
N ILE A 11 -12.72 -5.91 0.06
CA ILE A 11 -13.05 -4.83 0.97
C ILE A 11 -14.12 -3.86 0.46
N GLY A 12 -14.99 -3.42 1.35
CA GLY A 12 -16.02 -2.40 1.11
C GLY A 12 -15.49 -0.97 1.20
N ALA A 13 -16.39 0.01 1.07
CA ALA A 13 -16.03 1.43 0.97
C ALA A 13 -15.30 1.96 2.22
N GLY A 14 -15.71 1.53 3.43
CA GLY A 14 -15.07 1.95 4.68
C GLY A 14 -13.61 1.50 4.80
N GLU A 15 -13.33 0.26 4.44
CA GLU A 15 -11.96 -0.26 4.41
C GLU A 15 -11.12 0.38 3.29
N GLN A 16 -11.71 0.70 2.14
CA GLN A 16 -11.02 1.45 1.07
C GLN A 16 -10.58 2.83 1.57
N ARG A 17 -11.48 3.58 2.23
CA ARG A 17 -11.15 4.88 2.85
C ARG A 17 -9.99 4.74 3.84
N ARG A 18 -9.98 3.66 4.64
CA ARG A 18 -8.88 3.36 5.57
C ARG A 18 -7.55 3.11 4.84
N ARG A 19 -7.55 2.38 3.72
CA ARG A 19 -6.33 2.15 2.93
C ARG A 19 -5.79 3.44 2.32
N TYR A 20 -6.65 4.29 1.77
CA TYR A 20 -6.25 5.60 1.26
C TYR A 20 -5.72 6.51 2.38
N ALA A 21 -6.36 6.53 3.56
CA ALA A 21 -5.88 7.30 4.70
C ALA A 21 -4.50 6.84 5.18
N LEU A 22 -4.28 5.53 5.32
CA LEU A 22 -2.96 4.98 5.65
C LEU A 22 -1.92 5.34 4.58
N GLY A 23 -2.28 5.22 3.30
CA GLY A 23 -1.40 5.61 2.20
C GLY A 23 -1.03 7.10 2.24
N ALA A 24 -1.98 7.98 2.54
CA ALA A 24 -1.75 9.42 2.69
C ALA A 24 -0.82 9.73 3.89
N VAL A 25 -1.01 9.05 5.03
CA VAL A 25 -0.10 9.18 6.19
C VAL A 25 1.31 8.73 5.83
N SER A 26 1.46 7.59 5.15
CA SER A 26 2.77 7.12 4.68
C SER A 26 3.43 8.07 3.68
N PHE A 27 2.63 8.68 2.79
CA PHE A 27 3.14 9.71 1.88
C PHE A 27 3.60 10.96 2.64
N ALA A 28 2.83 11.44 3.62
CA ALA A 28 3.23 12.55 4.48
C ALA A 28 4.53 12.24 5.25
N ALA A 29 4.70 11.01 5.75
CA ALA A 29 5.93 10.55 6.38
C ALA A 29 7.13 10.57 5.41
N THR A 30 6.92 10.25 4.13
CA THR A 30 7.94 10.37 3.08
C THR A 30 8.42 11.81 2.94
N LEU A 31 7.49 12.78 2.87
CA LEU A 31 7.81 14.20 2.77
C LEU A 31 8.54 14.71 4.02
N GLY A 32 8.10 14.30 5.21
CA GLY A 32 8.76 14.65 6.47
C GLY A 32 10.19 14.11 6.55
N LEU A 33 10.43 12.87 6.11
CA LEU A 33 11.76 12.28 6.06
C LEU A 33 12.68 13.06 5.10
N LEU A 34 12.19 13.40 3.91
CA LEU A 34 12.97 14.19 2.96
C LEU A 34 13.28 15.58 3.51
N PHE A 35 12.28 16.26 4.06
CA PHE A 35 12.46 17.55 4.69
C PHE A 35 13.56 17.49 5.76
N ALA A 36 13.53 16.50 6.65
CA ALA A 36 14.56 16.32 7.68
C ALA A 36 15.96 16.10 7.08
N ILE A 37 16.09 15.24 6.06
CA ILE A 37 17.38 14.97 5.39
C ILE A 37 17.98 16.24 4.79
N TYR A 38 17.16 17.06 4.11
CA TYR A 38 17.65 18.28 3.48
C TYR A 38 17.87 19.42 4.49
N ALA A 39 16.94 19.64 5.41
CA ALA A 39 17.04 20.71 6.41
C ALA A 39 18.21 20.53 7.38
N ALA A 40 18.53 19.28 7.75
CA ALA A 40 19.68 18.97 8.61
C ALA A 40 20.96 18.64 7.83
N ASN A 41 20.96 18.85 6.50
CA ASN A 41 22.06 18.54 5.59
C ASN A 41 22.69 17.14 5.79
N LEU A 42 21.84 16.14 6.02
CA LEU A 42 22.25 14.75 6.22
C LEU A 42 22.74 14.12 4.90
N PRO A 43 23.45 12.96 4.97
CA PRO A 43 23.86 12.22 3.79
C PRO A 43 22.68 11.89 2.88
N LYS A 44 22.77 12.24 1.58
CA LYS A 44 21.66 12.05 0.62
C LYS A 44 21.39 10.58 0.30
N THR A 45 22.30 9.68 0.63
CA THR A 45 22.08 8.23 0.61
C THR A 45 20.94 7.81 1.54
N LEU A 46 20.68 8.56 2.62
CA LEU A 46 19.53 8.32 3.50
C LEU A 46 18.19 8.53 2.79
N ALA A 47 18.16 9.23 1.65
CA ALA A 47 16.94 9.36 0.86
C ALA A 47 16.43 7.99 0.34
N LEU A 48 17.29 6.97 0.25
CA LEU A 48 16.86 5.60 -0.07
C LEU A 48 15.91 5.02 0.98
N ALA A 49 15.95 5.51 2.24
CA ALA A 49 15.02 5.10 3.28
C ALA A 49 13.57 5.54 2.98
N THR A 50 13.36 6.48 2.05
CA THR A 50 12.01 6.83 1.56
C THR A 50 11.29 5.67 0.88
N PHE A 51 12.00 4.61 0.48
CA PHE A 51 11.40 3.40 -0.06
C PHE A 51 10.29 2.85 0.85
N LEU A 52 10.52 2.77 2.16
CA LEU A 52 9.54 2.18 3.10
C LEU A 52 8.23 2.99 3.19
N PRO A 53 8.24 4.30 3.47
CA PRO A 53 7.01 5.08 3.49
C PRO A 53 6.39 5.24 2.09
N LEU A 54 7.16 5.25 1.00
CA LEU A 54 6.61 5.20 -0.36
C LEU A 54 5.91 3.87 -0.65
N PHE A 55 6.45 2.76 -0.16
CA PHE A 55 5.81 1.45 -0.24
C PHE A 55 4.47 1.45 0.50
N GLY A 56 4.43 1.99 1.73
CA GLY A 56 3.18 2.17 2.46
C GLY A 56 2.17 3.05 1.73
N ALA A 57 2.62 4.14 1.09
CA ALA A 57 1.77 5.00 0.27
C ALA A 57 1.18 4.26 -0.93
N ALA A 58 2.02 3.52 -1.66
CA ALA A 58 1.60 2.74 -2.82
C ALA A 58 0.69 1.57 -2.45
N GLU A 59 0.96 0.87 -1.34
CA GLU A 59 0.07 -0.16 -0.77
C GLU A 59 -1.32 0.40 -0.50
N GLY A 60 -1.40 1.53 0.21
CA GLY A 60 -2.67 2.19 0.50
C GLY A 60 -3.44 2.56 -0.77
N TYR A 61 -2.75 3.12 -1.77
CA TYR A 61 -3.34 3.46 -3.07
C TYR A 61 -3.84 2.22 -3.83
N TYR A 62 -3.00 1.22 -4.06
CA TYR A 62 -3.39 0.04 -4.84
C TYR A 62 -4.45 -0.79 -4.13
N GLN A 63 -4.35 -1.00 -2.82
CA GLN A 63 -5.37 -1.73 -2.06
C GLN A 63 -6.72 -1.00 -2.10
N GLY A 64 -6.71 0.33 -1.96
CA GLY A 64 -7.93 1.15 -2.11
C GLY A 64 -8.50 1.10 -3.53
N ARG A 65 -7.65 1.27 -4.55
CA ARG A 65 -8.04 1.32 -5.97
C ARG A 65 -8.61 0.00 -6.46
N TYR A 66 -8.08 -1.11 -5.98
CA TYR A 66 -8.55 -2.44 -6.34
C TYR A 66 -9.60 -2.99 -5.39
N GLN A 67 -10.01 -2.22 -4.38
CA GLN A 67 -10.99 -2.67 -3.38
C GLN A 67 -10.55 -4.01 -2.76
N PHE A 68 -9.25 -4.14 -2.54
CA PHE A 68 -8.62 -5.39 -2.15
C PHE A 68 -7.53 -5.16 -1.10
N CYS A 69 -7.72 -5.71 0.10
CA CYS A 69 -6.73 -5.73 1.15
C CYS A 69 -5.87 -7.00 1.09
N ALA A 70 -4.56 -6.82 0.88
CA ALA A 70 -3.58 -7.90 0.87
C ALA A 70 -3.45 -8.60 2.25
N GLY A 71 -3.61 -7.85 3.35
CA GLY A 71 -3.62 -8.42 4.70
C GLY A 71 -4.82 -9.34 4.95
N TYR A 72 -5.99 -8.99 4.42
CA TYR A 72 -7.19 -9.84 4.52
C TYR A 72 -7.05 -11.12 3.70
N ALA A 73 -6.43 -11.04 2.52
CA ALA A 73 -6.06 -12.22 1.73
C ALA A 73 -5.12 -13.19 2.50
N LEU A 74 -4.13 -12.64 3.23
CA LEU A 74 -3.24 -13.45 4.06
C LEU A 74 -4.00 -14.14 5.20
N LEU A 75 -4.84 -13.38 5.91
CA LEU A 75 -5.67 -13.88 7.00
C LEU A 75 -6.77 -14.87 6.52
N GLY A 76 -7.11 -14.86 5.23
CA GLY A 76 -8.20 -15.67 4.68
C GLY A 76 -9.57 -15.14 5.07
N VAL A 77 -9.74 -13.82 5.03
CA VAL A 77 -11.00 -13.13 5.36
C VAL A 77 -11.32 -12.06 4.33
N TYR A 78 -12.54 -11.54 4.35
CA TYR A 78 -12.96 -10.34 3.63
C TYR A 78 -13.88 -9.48 4.49
N ASN A 79 -14.06 -8.21 4.13
CA ASN A 79 -15.09 -7.36 4.73
C ASN A 79 -15.63 -6.37 3.70
N VAL A 80 -16.77 -6.69 3.09
CA VAL A 80 -17.40 -5.87 2.04
C VAL A 80 -18.50 -4.94 2.55
N ALA A 81 -18.66 -4.83 3.88
CA ALA A 81 -19.58 -3.85 4.45
C ALA A 81 -19.13 -2.42 4.16
N ASP A 82 -20.10 -1.55 3.88
CA ASP A 82 -19.81 -0.15 3.53
C ASP A 82 -19.27 0.64 4.72
N GLU A 83 -19.75 0.37 5.93
CA GLU A 83 -19.28 0.93 7.20
C GLU A 83 -19.41 -0.08 8.34
N GLY A 84 -18.40 -0.17 9.22
CA GLY A 84 -18.37 -1.17 10.28
C GLY A 84 -18.46 -2.61 9.72
N GLY A 85 -18.76 -3.58 10.57
CA GLY A 85 -18.99 -4.96 10.16
C GLY A 85 -17.83 -5.91 10.42
N ASP A 86 -18.19 -7.16 10.68
CA ASP A 86 -17.25 -8.22 11.00
C ASP A 86 -16.59 -8.80 9.75
N ARG A 87 -15.38 -9.30 9.95
CA ARG A 87 -14.64 -10.02 8.91
C ARG A 87 -15.29 -11.37 8.67
N THR A 88 -15.55 -11.70 7.41
CA THR A 88 -16.09 -13.00 7.03
C THR A 88 -14.95 -13.93 6.59
N PRO A 89 -14.88 -15.18 7.09
CA PRO A 89 -13.87 -16.15 6.65
C PRO A 89 -14.07 -16.60 5.20
N VAL A 90 -12.97 -16.77 4.47
CA VAL A 90 -12.95 -17.43 3.15
C VAL A 90 -12.68 -18.92 3.38
N THR A 91 -13.69 -19.77 3.21
CA THR A 91 -13.60 -21.21 3.46
C THR A 91 -13.09 -22.01 2.25
N ASP A 92 -13.38 -21.54 1.04
CA ASP A 92 -12.92 -22.18 -0.19
C ASP A 92 -11.38 -22.02 -0.35
N PRO A 93 -10.61 -23.13 -0.43
CA PRO A 93 -9.17 -23.06 -0.62
C PRO A 93 -8.75 -22.44 -1.96
N ASP A 94 -9.57 -22.54 -3.02
CA ASP A 94 -9.22 -21.97 -4.32
C ASP A 94 -9.45 -20.47 -4.36
N ALA A 95 -10.51 -19.98 -3.71
CA ALA A 95 -10.68 -18.56 -3.42
C ALA A 95 -9.49 -17.98 -2.62
N ARG A 96 -9.04 -18.67 -1.55
CA ARG A 96 -7.84 -18.24 -0.78
C ARG A 96 -6.58 -18.20 -1.65
N ARG A 97 -6.41 -19.15 -2.57
CA ARG A 97 -5.28 -19.15 -3.52
C ARG A 97 -5.37 -17.97 -4.49
N ALA A 98 -6.56 -17.65 -5.00
CA ALA A 98 -6.78 -16.48 -5.84
C ALA A 98 -6.44 -15.18 -5.10
N ASP A 99 -6.91 -15.04 -3.86
CA ASP A 99 -6.66 -13.88 -3.02
C ASP A 99 -5.17 -13.68 -2.72
N ARG A 100 -4.44 -14.75 -2.40
CA ARG A 100 -2.98 -14.70 -2.19
C ARG A 100 -2.23 -14.27 -3.45
N ARG A 101 -2.62 -14.77 -4.62
CA ARG A 101 -2.03 -14.34 -5.90
C ARG A 101 -2.28 -12.86 -6.16
N ARG A 102 -3.48 -12.36 -5.84
CA ARG A 102 -3.80 -10.94 -5.96
C ARG A 102 -2.98 -10.08 -5.00
N ALA A 103 -2.85 -10.50 -3.75
CA ALA A 103 -2.02 -9.84 -2.74
C ALA A 103 -0.56 -9.69 -3.20
N LEU A 104 0.04 -10.77 -3.72
CA LEU A 104 1.40 -10.73 -4.27
C LEU A 104 1.55 -9.73 -5.42
N ARG A 105 0.56 -9.64 -6.32
CA ARG A 105 0.56 -8.66 -7.41
C ARG A 105 0.51 -7.23 -6.88
N ILE A 106 -0.32 -6.96 -5.87
CA ILE A 106 -0.41 -5.64 -5.24
C ILE A 106 0.93 -5.27 -4.59
N HIS A 107 1.55 -6.18 -3.83
CA HIS A 107 2.87 -5.97 -3.26
C HIS A 107 3.94 -5.71 -4.32
N ALA A 108 3.89 -6.42 -5.46
CA ALA A 108 4.80 -6.19 -6.57
C ALA A 108 4.61 -4.80 -7.20
N TYR A 109 3.36 -4.36 -7.43
CA TYR A 109 3.08 -3.02 -7.94
C TYR A 109 3.52 -1.93 -6.96
N ALA A 110 3.21 -2.10 -5.67
CA ALA A 110 3.60 -1.16 -4.64
C ALA A 110 5.13 -1.07 -4.49
N GLY A 111 5.81 -2.23 -4.49
CA GLY A 111 7.27 -2.32 -4.45
C GLY A 111 7.92 -1.65 -5.66
N GLY A 112 7.41 -1.91 -6.87
CA GLY A 112 7.89 -1.26 -8.10
C GLY A 112 7.74 0.26 -8.05
N THR A 113 6.56 0.75 -7.67
CA THR A 113 6.30 2.19 -7.52
C THR A 113 7.20 2.84 -6.47
N ALA A 114 7.39 2.18 -5.33
CA ALA A 114 8.25 2.69 -4.26
C ALA A 114 9.74 2.69 -4.65
N LEU A 115 10.23 1.66 -5.34
CA LEU A 115 11.59 1.62 -5.86
C LEU A 115 11.82 2.76 -6.86
N LEU A 116 10.93 2.92 -7.84
CA LEU A 116 11.03 4.00 -8.83
C LEU A 116 11.02 5.38 -8.16
N GLY A 117 10.12 5.60 -7.20
CA GLY A 117 10.05 6.84 -6.45
C GLY A 117 11.31 7.13 -5.64
N ALA A 118 11.80 6.15 -4.87
CA ALA A 118 13.02 6.31 -4.07
C ALA A 118 14.26 6.55 -4.94
N SER A 119 14.38 5.85 -6.08
CA SER A 119 15.46 6.05 -7.05
C SER A 119 15.41 7.45 -7.67
N LEU A 120 14.23 7.95 -8.04
CA LEU A 120 14.06 9.30 -8.58
C LEU A 120 14.46 10.36 -7.55
N VAL A 121 13.97 10.24 -6.32
CA VAL A 121 14.30 11.15 -5.22
C VAL A 121 15.80 11.17 -4.94
N HIS A 122 16.43 10.00 -4.90
CA HIS A 122 17.87 9.89 -4.71
C HIS A 122 18.65 10.52 -5.87
N GLY A 123 18.27 10.22 -7.12
CA GLY A 123 18.91 10.78 -8.32
C GLY A 123 18.78 12.31 -8.41
N VAL A 124 17.61 12.87 -8.11
CA VAL A 124 17.41 14.32 -8.03
C VAL A 124 18.28 14.93 -6.93
N GLY A 125 18.39 14.27 -5.77
CA GLY A 125 19.27 14.71 -4.69
C GLY A 125 20.76 14.73 -5.05
N LEU A 126 21.18 13.94 -6.04
CA LEU A 126 22.54 13.97 -6.59
C LEU A 126 22.75 15.07 -7.65
N LEU A 127 21.69 15.51 -8.34
CA LEU A 127 21.77 16.49 -9.44
C LEU A 127 21.66 17.96 -9.01
N ILE A 128 21.10 18.23 -7.83
CA ILE A 128 20.86 19.60 -7.31
C ILE A 128 22.08 20.13 -6.51
N LEU A 129 23.19 19.38 -6.50
CA LEU A 129 24.46 19.71 -5.84
C LEU A 129 25.62 19.59 -6.83
#